data_AF-A0A949U3W3-F1
#
_entry.id   AF-A0A949U3W3-F1
#
_cell.length_a   1.000
_cell.length_b   1.000
_cell.length_c   1.000
_cell.angle_alpha   90.00
_cell.angle_beta   90.00
_cell.angle_gamma   90.00
#
_symmetry.space_group_name_H-M   'P 1'
#
loop_
_entity.id
_entity.type
_entity.pdbx_description
1 polymer ?
#
loop_
_entity_poly.entity_id
_entity_poly.type
_entity_poly.pdbx_seq_one_letter_code
_entity_poly.pdbx_strand_id
1 'polypeptide(L)'
;MGTTSGSASIAIAGAAFGVAAGVLFGTYALAPNLPGDSVGVLKSESSKKLEALESQSEIAAAQADAADSVARNVAEAVVQGTLNDTPVLVLRTHDTVGEDFDVINDLLTKAGASSAGSITLDESFFSPAGADKLKSIVTATLPAGAQLSEERLDSGYHAGEALAQALLRKPDSEEGRASDADRDALLGALKEAGYLDYEEGSLSPAAAVVILSGDYENTGDSDNAGDVAKTAKNLADFAEAMDGRDSPTVLAGRYSAAAENGPLGIVRANPEAAEGVSTVDSINRAYARMSVVLAVKQQLDGGSGAYGAAPNAEAAHPPSSNTPVDDEVVDATGDAAEDNAEDSAE
;
A
#
# COMPACT_ATOMS: atom_id res chain seq x y z
N MET A 1 -16.41 42.95 -28.69
CA MET A 1 -16.71 41.52 -28.47
C MET A 1 -15.42 40.82 -28.13
N GLY A 2 -15.27 40.41 -26.87
CA GLY A 2 -14.20 39.54 -26.39
C GLY A 2 -14.81 38.71 -25.28
N THR A 3 -15.04 37.43 -25.55
CA THR A 3 -15.75 36.49 -24.69
C THR A 3 -14.86 36.06 -23.54
N THR A 4 -15.25 36.41 -22.31
CA THR A 4 -14.71 35.84 -21.08
C THR A 4 -15.04 34.35 -21.04
N SER A 5 -14.04 33.49 -21.21
CA SER A 5 -14.17 32.06 -20.92
C SER A 5 -13.93 31.88 -19.43
N GLY A 6 -15.01 31.69 -18.67
CA GLY A 6 -14.92 31.25 -17.29
C GLY A 6 -14.62 29.76 -17.28
N SER A 7 -13.42 29.38 -16.87
CA SER A 7 -13.11 28.01 -16.47
C SER A 7 -13.83 27.75 -15.15
N ALA A 8 -14.88 26.94 -15.19
CA ALA A 8 -15.56 26.47 -13.99
C ALA A 8 -14.61 25.58 -13.18
N SER A 9 -14.08 26.12 -12.09
CA SER A 9 -13.38 25.37 -11.05
C SER A 9 -14.39 24.45 -10.35
N ILE A 10 -14.30 23.15 -10.63
CA ILE A 10 -15.05 22.12 -9.91
C ILE A 10 -14.34 21.93 -8.57
N ALA A 11 -14.90 22.47 -7.50
CA ALA A 11 -14.46 22.21 -6.14
C ALA A 11 -15.00 20.83 -5.72
N ILE A 12 -14.11 19.85 -5.55
CA ILE A 12 -14.44 18.55 -4.95
C ILE A 12 -14.24 18.73 -3.44
N ALA A 13 -15.34 18.83 -2.70
CA ALA A 13 -15.31 18.81 -1.25
C ALA A 13 -14.94 17.39 -0.77
N GLY A 14 -13.83 17.27 -0.03
CA GLY A 14 -13.37 16.01 0.54
C GLY A 14 -14.29 15.54 1.66
N ALA A 15 -14.92 14.38 1.46
CA ALA A 15 -15.60 13.65 2.52
C ALA A 15 -14.72 12.47 2.93
N ALA A 16 -13.96 12.63 4.02
CA ALA A 16 -13.24 11.54 4.66
C ALA A 16 -14.19 10.82 5.62
N PHE A 17 -14.61 9.60 5.29
CA PHE A 17 -15.31 8.71 6.23
C PHE A 17 -14.46 7.46 6.42
N GLY A 18 -13.67 7.46 7.49
CA GLY A 18 -13.00 6.27 8.00
C GLY A 18 -13.94 5.50 8.91
N VAL A 19 -14.29 4.27 8.55
CA VAL A 19 -14.94 3.33 9.48
C VAL A 19 -13.90 2.34 9.96
N ALA A 20 -13.29 2.64 11.11
CA ALA A 20 -12.47 1.69 11.84
C ALA A 20 -13.35 0.84 12.76
N ALA A 21 -13.72 -0.37 12.33
CA ALA A 21 -14.35 -1.35 13.22
C ALA A 21 -13.26 -2.17 13.92
N GLY A 22 -12.70 -1.63 15.01
CA GLY A 22 -11.80 -2.35 15.91
C GLY A 22 -12.58 -3.13 16.97
N VAL A 23 -12.68 -4.45 16.85
CA VAL A 23 -13.29 -5.30 17.89
C VAL A 23 -12.21 -5.71 18.90
N LEU A 24 -12.14 -5.00 20.03
CA LEU A 24 -11.42 -5.47 21.21
C LEU A 24 -12.34 -6.34 22.06
N PHE A 25 -12.09 -7.66 22.07
CA PHE A 25 -12.56 -8.55 23.13
C PHE A 25 -11.42 -8.80 24.12
N GLY A 26 -11.69 -8.65 25.42
CA GLY A 26 -10.76 -9.19 26.41
C GLY A 26 -10.88 -8.74 27.86
N THR A 27 -12.06 -8.80 28.49
CA THR A 27 -12.12 -8.98 29.96
C THR A 27 -13.42 -9.68 30.38
N TYR A 28 -13.45 -11.01 30.33
CA TYR A 28 -14.43 -11.76 31.13
C TYR A 28 -13.79 -12.04 32.49
N ALA A 29 -14.16 -11.23 33.48
CA ALA A 29 -13.91 -11.52 34.87
C ALA A 29 -14.67 -12.79 35.24
N LEU A 30 -13.94 -13.88 35.46
CA LEU A 30 -14.45 -15.09 36.09
C LEU A 30 -14.82 -14.76 37.54
N ALA A 31 -16.11 -14.65 37.83
CA ALA A 31 -16.66 -14.80 39.17
C ALA A 31 -17.66 -15.97 39.16
N PRO A 32 -17.47 -16.99 40.02
CA PRO A 32 -18.27 -18.20 39.99
C PRO A 32 -19.59 -18.00 40.76
N ASN A 33 -20.63 -18.68 40.25
CA ASN A 33 -21.91 -18.98 40.89
C ASN A 33 -23.04 -17.94 40.69
N LEU A 34 -23.79 -18.08 39.58
CA LEU A 34 -25.11 -17.46 39.42
C LEU A 34 -26.18 -18.54 39.11
N PRO A 35 -27.40 -18.44 39.68
CA PRO A 35 -28.48 -19.41 39.47
C PRO A 35 -28.96 -19.44 38.01
N GLY A 36 -29.50 -20.58 37.59
CA GLY A 36 -29.80 -20.96 36.19
C GLY A 36 -30.74 -20.08 35.34
N ASP A 37 -31.19 -18.93 35.84
CA ASP A 37 -31.98 -17.92 35.10
C ASP A 37 -31.08 -16.84 34.43
N SER A 38 -29.88 -16.62 34.98
CA SER A 38 -28.91 -15.64 34.48
C SER A 38 -28.22 -16.04 33.17
N VAL A 39 -28.16 -17.33 32.85
CA VAL A 39 -27.60 -17.85 31.58
C VAL A 39 -28.53 -17.51 30.40
N GLY A 40 -29.84 -17.49 30.61
CA GLY A 40 -30.83 -17.13 29.57
C GLY A 40 -30.78 -15.65 29.21
N VAL A 41 -30.65 -14.78 30.20
CA VAL A 41 -30.51 -13.32 30.00
C VAL A 41 -29.20 -12.99 29.29
N LEU A 42 -28.07 -13.52 29.76
CA LEU A 42 -26.75 -13.32 29.12
C LEU A 42 -26.72 -13.80 27.66
N LYS A 43 -27.36 -14.94 27.37
CA LYS A 43 -27.47 -15.45 26.00
C LYS A 43 -28.34 -14.53 25.12
N SER A 44 -29.44 -14.00 25.66
CA SER A 44 -30.32 -13.08 24.93
C SER A 44 -29.69 -11.70 24.68
N GLU A 45 -28.92 -11.17 25.63
CA GLU A 45 -28.18 -9.91 25.47
C GLU A 45 -27.01 -10.07 24.50
N SER A 46 -26.30 -11.21 24.56
CA SER A 46 -25.23 -11.54 23.62
C SER A 46 -25.75 -11.69 22.20
N SER A 47 -26.90 -12.36 22.01
CA SER A 47 -27.56 -12.47 20.70
C SER A 47 -28.00 -11.11 20.16
N LYS A 48 -28.65 -10.26 20.97
CA LYS A 48 -29.03 -8.90 20.55
C LYS A 48 -27.83 -8.03 20.20
N LYS A 49 -26.73 -8.15 20.94
CA LYS A 49 -25.49 -7.42 20.66
C LYS A 49 -24.84 -7.92 19.37
N LEU A 50 -24.87 -9.23 19.12
CA LEU A 50 -24.39 -9.81 17.87
C LEU A 50 -25.22 -9.31 16.68
N GLU A 51 -26.55 -9.39 16.76
CA GLU A 51 -27.46 -8.87 15.72
C GLU A 51 -27.22 -7.36 15.48
N ALA A 52 -27.00 -6.57 16.53
CA ALA A 52 -26.70 -5.14 16.40
C ALA A 52 -25.33 -4.87 15.77
N LEU A 53 -24.32 -5.70 16.04
CA LEU A 53 -22.99 -5.59 15.43
C LEU A 53 -23.03 -6.03 13.96
N GLU A 54 -23.73 -7.11 13.65
CA GLU A 54 -23.97 -7.57 12.28
C GLU A 54 -24.67 -6.48 11.46
N SER A 55 -25.76 -5.92 11.97
CA SER A 55 -26.49 -4.84 11.30
C SER A 55 -25.62 -3.59 11.11
N GLN A 56 -24.82 -3.20 12.10
CA GLN A 56 -23.88 -2.08 11.94
C GLN A 56 -22.81 -2.38 10.90
N SER A 57 -22.28 -3.61 10.86
CA SER A 57 -21.31 -4.04 9.86
C SER A 57 -21.90 -4.00 8.45
N GLU A 58 -23.14 -4.46 8.27
CA GLU A 58 -23.84 -4.40 6.98
C GLU A 58 -24.07 -2.95 6.51
N ILE A 59 -24.50 -2.06 7.42
CA ILE A 59 -24.68 -0.64 7.12
C ILE A 59 -23.34 0.00 6.72
N ALA A 60 -22.28 -0.26 7.49
CA ALA A 60 -20.94 0.26 7.19
C ALA A 60 -20.42 -0.24 5.85
N ALA A 61 -20.59 -1.53 5.55
CA ALA A 61 -20.20 -2.12 4.28
C ALA A 61 -20.97 -1.48 3.11
N ALA A 62 -22.28 -1.32 3.23
CA ALA A 62 -23.11 -0.69 2.21
C ALA A 62 -22.73 0.78 1.96
N GLN A 63 -22.41 1.53 3.03
CA GLN A 63 -21.94 2.91 2.93
C GLN A 63 -20.55 2.98 2.28
N ALA A 64 -19.63 2.09 2.65
CA ALA A 64 -18.30 2.00 2.05
C ALA A 64 -18.38 1.65 0.55
N ASP A 65 -19.22 0.70 0.16
CA ASP A 65 -19.42 0.34 -1.24
C ASP A 65 -20.05 1.48 -2.05
N ALA A 66 -21.00 2.21 -1.47
CA ALA A 66 -21.58 3.39 -2.10
C ALA A 66 -20.53 4.50 -2.30
N ALA A 67 -19.71 4.78 -1.29
CA ALA A 67 -18.62 5.75 -1.40
C ALA A 67 -17.57 5.31 -2.44
N ASP A 68 -17.19 4.03 -2.43
CA ASP A 68 -16.23 3.48 -3.40
C ASP A 68 -16.77 3.55 -4.84
N SER A 69 -18.08 3.42 -5.03
CA SER A 69 -18.71 3.62 -6.35
C SER A 69 -18.53 5.04 -6.87
N VAL A 70 -18.56 6.05 -5.98
CA VAL A 70 -18.27 7.43 -6.36
C VAL A 70 -16.80 7.57 -6.74
N ALA A 71 -15.88 7.02 -5.94
CA ALA A 71 -14.45 7.01 -6.26
C ALA A 71 -14.19 6.38 -7.64
N ARG A 72 -14.83 5.24 -7.94
CA ARG A 72 -14.73 4.56 -9.24
C ARG A 72 -15.17 5.45 -10.41
N ASN A 73 -16.22 6.25 -10.22
CA ASN A 73 -16.74 7.14 -11.26
C ASN A 73 -15.84 8.35 -11.53
N VAL A 74 -15.06 8.79 -10.54
CA VAL A 74 -14.19 9.97 -10.66
C VAL A 74 -12.72 9.61 -10.88
N ALA A 75 -12.31 8.38 -10.58
CA ALA A 75 -10.91 7.95 -10.59
C ALA A 75 -10.19 8.31 -11.89
N GLU A 76 -10.80 7.99 -13.04
CA GLU A 76 -10.21 8.30 -14.34
C GLU A 76 -9.98 9.81 -14.52
N ALA A 77 -10.97 10.65 -14.22
CA ALA A 77 -10.84 12.10 -14.34
C ALA A 77 -9.80 12.70 -13.38
N VAL A 78 -9.62 12.08 -12.21
CA VAL A 78 -8.63 12.51 -11.20
C VAL A 78 -7.20 12.16 -11.64
N VAL A 79 -6.98 10.95 -12.18
CA VAL A 79 -5.63 10.49 -12.54
C VAL A 79 -5.20 10.93 -13.94
N GLN A 80 -6.14 11.32 -14.80
CA GLN A 80 -5.87 11.62 -16.21
C GLN A 80 -4.73 12.64 -16.37
N GLY A 81 -3.70 12.25 -17.13
CA GLY A 81 -2.55 13.11 -17.45
C GLY A 81 -1.63 13.43 -16.26
N THR A 82 -1.77 12.73 -15.13
CA THR A 82 -0.90 12.97 -13.97
C THR A 82 0.52 12.48 -14.19
N LEU A 83 0.74 11.43 -15.01
CA LEU A 83 2.04 10.77 -15.19
C LEU A 83 2.80 11.15 -16.48
N ASN A 84 2.20 11.84 -17.45
CA ASN A 84 2.91 12.48 -18.58
C ASN A 84 3.98 11.62 -19.30
N ASP A 85 3.59 10.48 -19.86
CA ASP A 85 4.44 9.49 -20.55
C ASP A 85 5.51 8.79 -19.68
N THR A 86 5.41 8.89 -18.34
CA THR A 86 6.37 8.25 -17.42
C THR A 86 6.34 6.72 -17.53
N PRO A 87 7.48 6.04 -17.77
CA PRO A 87 7.53 4.59 -17.79
C PRO A 87 7.43 3.99 -16.40
N VAL A 88 6.36 3.22 -16.18
CA VAL A 88 6.07 2.57 -14.90
C VAL A 88 6.19 1.05 -15.07
N LEU A 89 6.96 0.43 -14.19
CA LEU A 89 7.08 -1.02 -14.07
C LEU A 89 6.12 -1.51 -12.99
N VAL A 90 5.41 -2.60 -13.27
CA VAL A 90 4.58 -3.26 -12.26
C VAL A 90 5.17 -4.61 -11.87
N LEU A 91 5.59 -4.74 -10.61
CA LEU A 91 5.99 -5.99 -9.99
C LEU A 91 4.80 -6.59 -9.26
N ARG A 92 4.56 -7.88 -9.39
CA ARG A 92 3.44 -8.58 -8.75
C ARG A 92 3.96 -9.76 -7.97
N THR A 93 3.56 -9.95 -6.74
CA THR A 93 3.78 -11.23 -6.06
C THR A 93 2.84 -12.31 -6.63
N HIS A 94 3.21 -13.58 -6.51
CA HIS A 94 2.46 -14.73 -7.04
C HIS A 94 0.98 -14.78 -6.62
N ASP A 95 0.67 -14.24 -5.44
CA ASP A 95 -0.65 -14.16 -4.81
C ASP A 95 -1.42 -12.88 -5.15
N THR A 96 -0.86 -11.98 -5.98
CA THR A 96 -1.55 -10.78 -6.45
C THR A 96 -2.78 -11.17 -7.27
N VAL A 97 -3.95 -10.73 -6.83
CA VAL A 97 -5.22 -10.97 -7.54
C VAL A 97 -5.23 -10.23 -8.88
N GLY A 98 -5.54 -10.97 -9.95
CA GLY A 98 -5.49 -10.45 -11.32
C GLY A 98 -6.32 -9.19 -11.56
N GLU A 99 -7.53 -9.11 -10.98
CA GLU A 99 -8.38 -7.91 -11.11
C GLU A 99 -7.72 -6.66 -10.52
N ASP A 100 -7.03 -6.79 -9.38
CA ASP A 100 -6.35 -5.65 -8.75
C ASP A 100 -5.25 -5.12 -9.68
N PHE A 101 -4.47 -6.02 -10.28
CA PHE A 101 -3.48 -5.67 -11.30
C PHE A 101 -4.11 -5.01 -12.54
N ASP A 102 -5.12 -5.64 -13.14
CA ASP A 102 -5.71 -5.19 -14.40
C ASP A 102 -6.28 -3.77 -14.28
N VAL A 103 -6.97 -3.48 -13.17
CA VAL A 103 -7.56 -2.16 -12.94
C VAL A 103 -6.50 -1.11 -12.60
N ILE A 104 -5.48 -1.44 -11.81
CA ILE A 104 -4.37 -0.51 -11.54
C ILE A 104 -3.60 -0.20 -12.83
N ASN A 105 -3.32 -1.21 -13.65
CA ASN A 105 -2.62 -1.04 -14.91
C ASN A 105 -3.42 -0.18 -15.93
N ASP A 106 -4.75 -0.36 -15.98
CA ASP A 106 -5.64 0.53 -16.76
C ASP A 106 -5.60 1.97 -16.26
N LEU A 107 -5.65 2.19 -14.94
CA LEU A 107 -5.56 3.52 -14.35
C LEU A 107 -4.20 4.19 -14.59
N LEU A 108 -3.09 3.45 -14.48
CA LEU A 108 -1.75 3.94 -14.83
C LEU A 108 -1.70 4.39 -16.30
N THR A 109 -2.25 3.57 -17.21
CA THR A 109 -2.33 3.90 -18.64
C THR A 109 -3.16 5.17 -18.88
N LYS A 110 -4.35 5.29 -18.26
CA LYS A 110 -5.21 6.48 -18.35
C LYS A 110 -4.59 7.72 -17.74
N ALA A 111 -3.73 7.55 -16.75
CA ALA A 111 -2.94 8.61 -16.16
C ALA A 111 -1.80 9.11 -17.06
N GLY A 112 -1.54 8.40 -18.17
CA GLY A 112 -0.48 8.70 -19.11
C GLY A 112 0.83 8.02 -18.77
N ALA A 113 0.86 6.94 -17.98
CA ALA A 113 2.06 6.12 -17.86
C ALA A 113 2.35 5.40 -19.19
N SER A 114 3.61 5.32 -19.58
CA SER A 114 4.07 4.33 -20.56
C SER A 114 4.39 3.03 -19.83
N SER A 115 4.15 1.87 -20.47
CA SER A 115 4.44 0.59 -19.83
C SER A 115 5.93 0.29 -19.90
N ALA A 116 6.57 0.13 -18.74
CA ALA A 116 7.91 -0.44 -18.64
C ALA A 116 7.89 -1.98 -18.53
N GLY A 117 6.71 -2.57 -18.68
CA GLY A 117 6.44 -4.00 -18.59
C GLY A 117 5.88 -4.42 -17.22
N SER A 118 5.73 -5.73 -17.04
CA SER A 118 5.27 -6.32 -15.78
C SER A 118 6.02 -7.62 -15.49
N ILE A 119 6.33 -7.85 -14.22
CA ILE A 119 7.01 -9.06 -13.75
C ILE A 119 6.20 -9.69 -12.63
N THR A 120 5.97 -11.00 -12.72
CA THR A 120 5.41 -11.80 -11.63
C THR A 120 6.55 -12.44 -10.85
N LEU A 121 6.64 -12.16 -9.56
CA LEU A 121 7.59 -12.74 -8.62
C LEU A 121 6.96 -13.99 -7.99
N ASP A 122 7.61 -15.13 -8.16
CA ASP A 122 7.15 -16.41 -7.63
C ASP A 122 7.16 -16.44 -6.10
N GLU A 123 6.39 -17.35 -5.49
CA GLU A 123 6.40 -17.57 -4.03
C GLU A 123 7.82 -17.82 -3.50
N SER A 124 8.63 -18.55 -4.28
CA SER A 124 10.02 -18.86 -3.92
C SER A 124 10.92 -17.62 -3.80
N PHE A 125 10.57 -16.49 -4.42
CA PHE A 125 11.36 -15.25 -4.39
C PHE A 125 11.48 -14.68 -2.97
N PHE A 126 10.40 -14.74 -2.19
CA PHE A 126 10.38 -14.19 -0.83
C PHE A 126 10.42 -15.26 0.24
N SER A 127 10.35 -16.54 -0.12
CA SER A 127 10.34 -17.63 0.85
C SER A 127 11.73 -17.87 1.47
N PRO A 128 11.80 -18.26 2.75
CA PRO A 128 13.06 -18.65 3.38
C PRO A 128 13.77 -19.81 2.67
N ALA A 129 13.00 -20.73 2.08
CA ALA A 129 13.54 -21.89 1.37
C ALA A 129 14.26 -21.51 0.05
N GLY A 130 13.83 -20.42 -0.60
CA GLY A 130 14.43 -19.90 -1.82
C GLY A 130 15.63 -18.98 -1.60
N ALA A 131 15.87 -18.50 -0.38
CA ALA A 131 16.79 -17.39 -0.11
C ALA A 131 18.25 -17.64 -0.55
N ASP A 132 18.84 -18.80 -0.21
CA ASP A 132 20.25 -19.07 -0.48
C ASP A 132 20.55 -19.17 -1.99
N LYS A 133 19.67 -19.82 -2.74
CA LYS A 133 19.80 -19.95 -4.19
C LYS A 133 19.53 -18.61 -4.88
N LEU A 134 18.55 -17.83 -4.42
CA LEU A 134 18.29 -16.48 -4.92
C LEU A 134 19.53 -15.59 -4.76
N LYS A 135 20.11 -15.56 -3.56
CA LYS A 135 21.34 -14.81 -3.27
C LYS A 135 22.51 -15.24 -4.14
N SER A 136 22.66 -16.55 -4.36
CA SER A 136 23.70 -17.09 -5.22
C SER A 136 23.56 -16.63 -6.67
N ILE A 137 22.34 -16.61 -7.22
CA ILE A 137 22.06 -16.12 -8.57
C ILE A 137 22.36 -14.63 -8.64
N VAL A 138 21.76 -13.84 -7.74
CA VAL A 138 21.94 -12.38 -7.68
C VAL A 138 23.41 -11.98 -7.61
N THR A 139 24.21 -12.70 -6.82
CA THR A 139 25.65 -12.45 -6.71
C THR A 139 26.40 -12.82 -7.99
N ALA A 140 25.99 -13.90 -8.68
CA ALA A 140 26.64 -14.39 -9.89
C ALA A 140 26.29 -13.56 -11.14
N THR A 141 25.13 -12.91 -11.16
CA THR A 141 24.60 -12.13 -12.29
C THR A 141 24.41 -10.66 -11.95
N LEU A 142 25.15 -10.15 -10.95
CA LEU A 142 25.04 -8.78 -10.49
C LEU A 142 25.38 -7.79 -11.64
N PRO A 143 24.47 -6.90 -12.04
CA PRO A 143 24.74 -5.96 -13.12
C PRO A 143 25.91 -5.02 -12.82
N ALA A 144 26.57 -4.53 -13.87
CA ALA A 144 27.64 -3.55 -13.69
C ALA A 144 27.12 -2.30 -12.95
N GLY A 145 27.91 -1.82 -11.97
CA GLY A 145 27.57 -0.67 -11.15
C GLY A 145 26.69 -0.97 -9.93
N ALA A 146 26.05 -2.13 -9.87
CA ALA A 146 25.35 -2.53 -8.65
C ALA A 146 26.36 -2.77 -7.51
N GLN A 147 25.97 -2.34 -6.32
CA GLN A 147 26.64 -2.67 -5.06
C GLN A 147 25.58 -3.26 -4.15
N LEU A 148 25.88 -4.41 -3.56
CA LEU A 148 25.02 -5.03 -2.56
C LEU A 148 25.46 -4.56 -1.19
N SER A 149 24.51 -4.23 -0.32
CA SER A 149 24.80 -3.77 1.03
C SER A 149 25.57 -4.83 1.83
N GLU A 150 26.65 -4.41 2.51
CA GLU A 150 27.38 -5.25 3.46
C GLU A 150 26.69 -5.31 4.84
N GLU A 151 25.79 -4.36 5.11
CA GLU A 151 25.09 -4.22 6.40
C GLU A 151 23.73 -4.93 6.37
N ARG A 152 23.02 -4.87 5.24
CA ARG A 152 21.73 -5.53 5.01
C ARG A 152 21.95 -6.80 4.19
N LEU A 153 21.98 -7.94 4.87
CA LEU A 153 22.30 -9.24 4.26
C LEU A 153 21.07 -10.07 3.89
N ASP A 154 19.88 -9.53 4.14
CA ASP A 154 18.58 -10.14 3.86
C ASP A 154 18.44 -10.42 2.35
N SER A 155 17.91 -11.60 1.99
CA SER A 155 17.77 -12.00 0.59
C SER A 155 16.82 -11.10 -0.19
N GLY A 156 15.75 -10.62 0.46
CA GLY A 156 14.81 -9.66 -0.15
C GLY A 156 15.51 -8.34 -0.49
N TYR A 157 16.35 -7.83 0.43
CA TYR A 157 17.09 -6.58 0.23
C TYR A 157 18.09 -6.69 -0.92
N HIS A 158 18.97 -7.70 -0.92
CA HIS A 158 19.96 -7.90 -2.00
C HIS A 158 19.31 -8.14 -3.36
N ALA A 159 18.19 -8.88 -3.40
CA ALA A 159 17.44 -9.07 -4.63
C ALA A 159 16.81 -7.75 -5.12
N GLY A 160 16.34 -6.91 -4.20
CA GLY A 160 15.85 -5.56 -4.48
C GLY A 160 16.93 -4.68 -5.08
N GLU A 161 18.13 -4.62 -4.49
CA GLU A 161 19.25 -3.83 -5.02
C GLU A 161 19.65 -4.26 -6.44
N ALA A 162 19.71 -5.58 -6.69
CA ALA A 162 20.06 -6.10 -8.00
C ALA A 162 18.98 -5.83 -9.05
N LEU A 163 17.70 -6.02 -8.70
CA LEU A 163 16.59 -5.72 -9.61
C LEU A 163 16.41 -4.22 -9.84
N ALA A 164 16.62 -3.38 -8.82
CA ALA A 164 16.64 -1.94 -8.95
C ALA A 164 17.70 -1.49 -9.96
N GLN A 165 18.92 -2.03 -9.85
CA GLN A 165 19.98 -1.75 -10.81
C GLN A 165 19.64 -2.23 -12.23
N ALA A 166 18.99 -3.39 -12.36
CA ALA A 166 18.66 -3.96 -13.67
C ALA A 166 17.51 -3.22 -14.36
N LEU A 167 16.47 -2.84 -13.61
CA LEU A 167 15.17 -2.44 -14.15
C LEU A 167 14.93 -0.93 -14.17
N LEU A 168 15.70 -0.15 -13.41
CA LEU A 168 15.43 1.27 -13.23
C LEU A 168 16.32 2.16 -14.08
N ARG A 169 15.82 3.37 -14.33
CA ARG A 169 16.57 4.45 -14.94
C ARG A 169 17.55 5.07 -13.94
N LYS A 170 18.60 5.68 -14.49
CA LYS A 170 19.45 6.58 -13.69
C LYS A 170 18.61 7.81 -13.31
N PRO A 171 18.84 8.41 -12.13
CA PRO A 171 18.21 9.68 -11.77
C PRO A 171 18.43 10.73 -12.88
N ASP A 172 17.38 11.48 -13.19
CA ASP A 172 17.38 12.55 -14.21
C ASP A 172 17.81 12.11 -15.64
N SER A 173 17.63 10.82 -15.98
CA SER A 173 18.00 10.29 -17.29
C SER A 173 16.96 9.30 -17.84
N GLU A 174 16.87 9.23 -19.17
CA GLU A 174 16.10 8.20 -19.88
C GLU A 174 16.87 6.87 -19.98
N GLU A 175 18.16 6.86 -19.62
CA GLU A 175 19.01 5.66 -19.67
C GLU A 175 18.77 4.74 -18.47
N GLY A 176 18.76 3.43 -18.72
CA GLY A 176 18.81 2.42 -17.67
C GLY A 176 20.11 2.47 -16.85
N ARG A 177 20.03 2.07 -15.58
CA ARG A 177 21.18 1.91 -14.68
C ARG A 177 22.11 0.79 -15.16
N ALA A 178 21.55 -0.32 -15.62
CA ALA A 178 22.26 -1.43 -16.25
C ALA A 178 22.13 -1.44 -17.78
N SER A 179 23.10 -2.08 -18.45
CA SER A 179 22.99 -2.41 -19.88
C SER A 179 21.87 -3.41 -20.12
N ASP A 180 21.29 -3.43 -21.33
CA ASP A 180 20.26 -4.42 -21.68
C ASP A 180 20.78 -5.86 -21.55
N ALA A 181 22.05 -6.09 -21.90
CA ALA A 181 22.68 -7.41 -21.75
C ALA A 181 22.79 -7.87 -20.29
N ASP A 182 23.16 -6.96 -19.36
CA ASP A 182 23.22 -7.29 -17.93
C ASP A 182 21.83 -7.51 -17.34
N ARG A 183 20.85 -6.70 -17.75
CA ARG A 183 19.44 -6.86 -17.37
C ARG A 183 18.91 -8.22 -17.82
N ASP A 184 19.11 -8.57 -19.08
CA ASP A 184 18.67 -9.85 -19.65
C ASP A 184 19.36 -11.05 -18.99
N ALA A 185 20.64 -10.93 -18.64
CA ALA A 185 21.38 -11.98 -17.94
C ALA A 185 20.82 -12.25 -16.54
N LEU A 186 20.55 -11.19 -15.75
CA LEU A 186 19.95 -11.34 -14.42
C LEU A 186 18.53 -11.90 -14.49
N LEU A 187 17.67 -11.29 -15.31
CA LEU A 187 16.27 -11.69 -15.41
C LEU A 187 16.12 -13.09 -16.01
N GLY A 188 16.93 -13.44 -17.01
CA GLY A 188 16.97 -14.77 -17.58
C GLY A 188 17.37 -15.84 -16.56
N ALA A 189 18.40 -15.58 -15.75
CA ALA A 189 18.82 -16.50 -14.70
C ALA A 189 17.77 -16.68 -13.60
N LEU A 190 17.09 -15.60 -13.19
CA LEU A 190 16.00 -15.66 -12.20
C LEU A 190 14.78 -16.40 -12.77
N LYS A 191 14.42 -16.17 -14.04
CA LYS A 191 13.33 -16.86 -14.74
C LYS A 191 13.63 -18.36 -14.89
N GLU A 192 14.82 -18.74 -15.34
CA GLU A 192 15.24 -20.15 -15.44
C GLU A 192 15.23 -20.86 -14.09
N ALA A 193 15.59 -20.14 -13.03
CA ALA A 193 15.59 -20.67 -11.67
C ALA A 193 14.20 -20.76 -11.02
N GLY A 194 13.16 -20.20 -11.65
CA GLY A 194 11.77 -20.22 -11.20
C GLY A 194 11.39 -19.10 -10.23
N TYR A 195 12.18 -18.03 -10.13
CA TYR A 195 11.96 -16.94 -9.18
C TYR A 195 11.03 -15.85 -9.70
N LEU A 196 10.94 -15.68 -11.02
CA LEU A 196 10.08 -14.69 -11.64
C LEU A 196 9.65 -15.11 -13.05
N ASP A 197 8.61 -14.45 -13.55
CA ASP A 197 8.13 -14.61 -14.91
C ASP A 197 7.78 -13.24 -15.52
N TYR A 198 8.01 -13.12 -16.83
CA TYR A 198 7.76 -11.91 -17.62
C TYR A 198 7.68 -12.24 -19.11
N GLU A 199 7.03 -11.37 -19.87
CA GLU A 199 6.97 -11.48 -21.33
C GLU A 199 8.29 -10.99 -21.95
N GLU A 200 8.93 -11.83 -22.77
CA GLU A 200 10.21 -11.48 -23.40
C GLU A 200 10.06 -10.27 -24.32
N GLY A 201 11.00 -9.32 -24.23
CA GLY A 201 10.97 -8.08 -25.01
C GLY A 201 9.94 -7.05 -24.54
N SER A 202 9.19 -7.30 -23.46
CA SER A 202 8.22 -6.36 -22.90
C SER A 202 8.82 -5.34 -21.92
N LEU A 203 10.05 -5.57 -21.44
CA LEU A 203 10.66 -4.79 -20.37
C LEU A 203 11.52 -3.65 -20.92
N SER A 204 11.39 -2.48 -20.30
CA SER A 204 12.27 -1.33 -20.54
C SER A 204 12.64 -0.65 -19.22
N PRO A 205 13.70 0.18 -19.17
CA PRO A 205 14.06 0.90 -17.96
C PRO A 205 12.93 1.78 -17.44
N ALA A 206 12.51 1.56 -16.20
CA ALA A 206 11.41 2.26 -15.57
C ALA A 206 11.86 3.51 -14.80
N ALA A 207 11.02 4.54 -14.79
CA ALA A 207 11.17 5.72 -13.96
C ALA A 207 10.48 5.58 -12.59
N ALA A 208 9.50 4.67 -12.48
CA ALA A 208 8.84 4.34 -11.23
C ALA A 208 8.45 2.86 -11.18
N VAL A 209 8.31 2.33 -9.96
CA VAL A 209 7.88 0.95 -9.71
C VAL A 209 6.64 0.92 -8.83
N VAL A 210 5.68 0.10 -9.23
CA VAL A 210 4.56 -0.30 -8.40
C VAL A 210 4.72 -1.78 -8.07
N ILE A 211 4.83 -2.10 -6.79
CA ILE A 211 4.88 -3.47 -6.27
C ILE A 211 3.49 -3.81 -5.73
N LEU A 212 2.85 -4.80 -6.32
CA LEU A 212 1.55 -5.31 -5.88
C LEU A 212 1.76 -6.58 -5.07
N SER A 213 1.16 -6.62 -3.87
CA SER A 213 1.10 -7.80 -3.03
C SER A 213 -0.32 -8.36 -2.96
N GLY A 214 -0.43 -9.68 -2.76
CA GLY A 214 -1.70 -10.32 -2.44
C GLY A 214 -2.17 -10.08 -0.99
N ASP A 215 -3.06 -10.96 -0.54
CA ASP A 215 -3.58 -10.94 0.82
C ASP A 215 -2.53 -11.46 1.81
N TYR A 216 -2.37 -10.76 2.94
CA TYR A 216 -1.52 -11.22 4.03
C TYR A 216 -2.34 -11.99 5.06
N GLU A 217 -2.20 -13.31 5.07
CA GLU A 217 -2.90 -14.19 6.02
C GLU A 217 -1.95 -14.69 7.11
N ASN A 218 -1.73 -13.89 8.16
CA ASN A 218 -1.12 -14.40 9.38
C ASN A 218 -2.17 -15.10 10.24
N THR A 219 -2.46 -16.36 9.89
CA THR A 219 -3.19 -17.24 10.79
C THR A 219 -2.22 -17.63 11.90
N GLY A 220 -2.24 -16.88 13.01
CA GLY A 220 -1.35 -17.06 14.18
C GLY A 220 -1.45 -18.42 14.90
N ASP A 221 -2.10 -19.40 14.28
CA ASP A 221 -2.32 -20.78 14.74
C ASP A 221 -1.79 -21.81 13.72
N SER A 222 -1.06 -21.37 12.67
CA SER A 222 -0.46 -22.26 11.67
C SER A 222 1.00 -22.56 11.99
N ASP A 223 1.43 -23.80 11.71
CA ASP A 223 2.84 -24.23 11.80
C ASP A 223 3.80 -23.36 10.94
N ASN A 224 3.25 -22.53 10.05
CA ASN A 224 3.98 -21.69 9.09
C ASN A 224 3.94 -20.18 9.42
N ALA A 225 3.35 -19.75 10.55
CA ALA A 225 3.22 -18.33 10.88
C ALA A 225 4.57 -17.58 10.90
N GLY A 226 5.64 -18.25 11.32
CA GLY A 226 6.99 -17.70 11.30
C GLY A 226 7.55 -17.49 9.89
N ASP A 227 7.17 -18.32 8.93
CA ASP A 227 7.61 -18.20 7.54
C ASP A 227 6.79 -17.14 6.79
N VAL A 228 5.49 -17.02 7.06
CA VAL A 228 4.65 -15.92 6.54
C VAL A 228 5.19 -14.56 6.98
N ALA A 229 5.59 -14.42 8.26
CA ALA A 229 6.19 -13.19 8.76
C ALA A 229 7.53 -12.87 8.08
N LYS A 230 8.38 -13.88 7.84
CA LYS A 230 9.64 -13.69 7.09
C LYS A 230 9.40 -13.30 5.64
N THR A 231 8.43 -13.91 4.98
CA THR A 231 8.04 -13.56 3.60
C THR A 231 7.59 -12.10 3.53
N ALA A 232 6.74 -11.66 4.45
CA ALA A 232 6.32 -10.26 4.54
C ALA A 232 7.48 -9.30 4.79
N LYS A 233 8.40 -9.67 5.70
CA LYS A 233 9.63 -8.89 5.93
C LYS A 233 10.50 -8.83 4.68
N ASN A 234 10.73 -9.94 4.00
CA ASN A 234 11.52 -9.98 2.77
C ASN A 234 10.91 -9.11 1.66
N LEU A 235 9.59 -9.06 1.54
CA LEU A 235 8.90 -8.17 0.60
C LEU A 235 9.04 -6.69 1.00
N ALA A 236 8.96 -6.37 2.29
CA ALA A 236 9.20 -5.02 2.79
C ALA A 236 10.64 -4.56 2.55
N ASP A 237 11.63 -5.40 2.88
CA ASP A 237 13.05 -5.15 2.62
C ASP A 237 13.33 -5.00 1.12
N PHE A 238 12.65 -5.78 0.29
CA PHE A 238 12.74 -5.70 -1.17
C PHE A 238 12.22 -4.35 -1.68
N ALA A 239 11.06 -3.89 -1.19
CA ALA A 239 10.51 -2.59 -1.57
C ALA A 239 11.43 -1.43 -1.15
N GLU A 240 12.00 -1.49 0.06
CA GLU A 240 12.98 -0.53 0.55
C GLU A 240 14.23 -0.49 -0.35
N ALA A 241 14.76 -1.65 -0.73
CA ALA A 241 15.91 -1.75 -1.62
C ALA A 241 15.61 -1.30 -3.07
N MET A 242 14.37 -1.47 -3.54
CA MET A 242 13.93 -1.00 -4.86
C MET A 242 13.92 0.53 -4.94
N ASP A 243 13.53 1.21 -3.87
CA ASP A 243 13.64 2.67 -3.77
C ASP A 243 15.11 3.11 -3.81
N GLY A 244 15.94 2.56 -2.92
CA GLY A 244 17.37 2.89 -2.86
C GLY A 244 17.63 4.39 -2.70
N ARG A 245 16.68 5.14 -2.14
CA ARG A 245 16.63 6.60 -1.88
C ARG A 245 16.42 7.54 -3.06
N ASP A 246 16.41 7.02 -4.29
CA ASP A 246 16.35 7.85 -5.50
C ASP A 246 15.37 7.27 -6.55
N SER A 247 14.54 6.28 -6.19
CA SER A 247 13.69 5.57 -7.16
C SER A 247 12.23 5.55 -6.72
N PRO A 248 11.34 6.28 -7.43
CA PRO A 248 9.91 6.31 -7.13
C PRO A 248 9.31 4.90 -6.97
N THR A 249 8.98 4.53 -5.73
CA THR A 249 8.54 3.17 -5.38
C THR A 249 7.25 3.20 -4.56
N VAL A 250 6.26 2.46 -5.04
CA VAL A 250 4.96 2.28 -4.36
C VAL A 250 4.75 0.81 -4.05
N LEU A 251 4.58 0.46 -2.78
CA LEU A 251 4.17 -0.86 -2.34
C LEU A 251 2.67 -0.87 -2.00
N ALA A 252 1.89 -1.65 -2.75
CA ALA A 252 0.45 -1.67 -2.62
C ALA A 252 -0.10 -3.08 -2.40
N GLY A 253 -1.09 -3.19 -1.52
CA GLY A 253 -1.65 -4.48 -1.12
C GLY A 253 -3.09 -4.34 -0.62
N ARG A 254 -3.73 -5.46 -0.32
CA ARG A 254 -5.06 -5.44 0.31
C ARG A 254 -4.95 -5.01 1.77
N TYR A 255 -6.10 -4.76 2.41
CA TYR A 255 -6.17 -4.25 3.79
C TYR A 255 -5.31 -5.06 4.77
N SER A 256 -5.30 -6.39 4.63
CA SER A 256 -4.54 -7.31 5.47
C SER A 256 -3.03 -7.08 5.41
N ALA A 257 -2.50 -6.61 4.28
CA ALA A 257 -1.07 -6.37 4.10
C ALA A 257 -0.52 -5.22 4.97
N ALA A 258 -1.42 -4.35 5.47
CA ALA A 258 -1.10 -3.26 6.39
C ALA A 258 -1.13 -3.67 7.88
N ALA A 259 -1.42 -4.94 8.20
CA ALA A 259 -1.25 -5.46 9.55
C ALA A 259 0.19 -5.23 10.06
N GLU A 260 0.40 -5.17 11.38
CA GLU A 260 1.70 -4.87 12.01
C GLU A 260 2.86 -5.71 11.45
N ASN A 261 2.63 -7.00 11.21
CA ASN A 261 3.62 -7.93 10.64
C ASN A 261 3.44 -8.19 9.14
N GLY A 262 2.51 -7.46 8.50
CA GLY A 262 2.32 -7.48 7.05
C GLY A 262 3.35 -6.58 6.35
N PRO A 263 3.57 -6.78 5.04
CA PRO A 263 4.62 -6.08 4.32
C PRO A 263 4.46 -4.55 4.33
N LEU A 264 3.24 -4.02 4.21
CA LEU A 264 3.01 -2.57 4.28
C LEU A 264 3.19 -2.06 5.72
N GLY A 265 2.74 -2.83 6.72
CA GLY A 265 2.93 -2.47 8.12
C GLY A 265 4.40 -2.39 8.52
N ILE A 266 5.22 -3.32 8.03
CA ILE A 266 6.67 -3.34 8.25
C ILE A 266 7.35 -2.12 7.61
N VAL A 267 7.00 -1.77 6.36
CA VAL A 267 7.53 -0.55 5.71
C VAL A 267 7.13 0.70 6.51
N ARG A 268 5.86 0.83 6.89
CA ARG A 268 5.34 1.98 7.66
C ARG A 268 5.99 2.13 9.04
N ALA A 269 6.39 1.02 9.66
CA ALA A 269 7.02 1.01 10.98
C ALA A 269 8.54 1.28 10.94
N ASN A 270 9.18 1.20 9.76
CA ASN A 270 10.59 1.50 9.57
C ASN A 270 10.75 2.93 9.03
N PRO A 271 11.31 3.88 9.80
CA PRO A 271 11.47 5.28 9.36
C PRO A 271 12.25 5.43 8.06
N GLU A 272 13.32 4.65 7.85
CA GLU A 272 14.13 4.75 6.63
C GLU A 272 13.36 4.30 5.40
N ALA A 273 12.56 3.23 5.53
CA ALA A 273 11.72 2.74 4.43
C ALA A 273 10.50 3.65 4.21
N ALA A 274 9.89 4.18 5.28
CA ALA A 274 8.72 5.05 5.20
C ALA A 274 9.04 6.42 4.55
N GLU A 275 10.28 6.90 4.69
CA GLU A 275 10.73 8.12 4.00
C GLU A 275 10.82 7.94 2.48
N GLY A 276 11.22 6.75 2.00
CA GLY A 276 11.43 6.47 0.58
C GLY A 276 10.24 5.80 -0.13
N VAL A 277 9.51 4.91 0.53
CA VAL A 277 8.50 4.05 -0.09
C VAL A 277 7.09 4.49 0.27
N SER A 278 6.29 4.86 -0.73
CA SER A 278 4.86 5.08 -0.53
C SER A 278 4.13 3.74 -0.38
N THR A 279 3.19 3.65 0.55
CA THR A 279 2.40 2.42 0.78
C THR A 279 0.92 2.65 0.55
N VAL A 280 0.23 1.72 -0.12
CA VAL A 280 -1.22 1.82 -0.38
C VAL A 280 -1.93 0.52 -0.02
N ASP A 281 -2.75 0.53 1.03
CA ASP A 281 -3.56 -0.64 1.39
C ASP A 281 -4.95 -0.62 0.72
N SER A 282 -5.69 -1.72 0.89
CA SER A 282 -7.07 -1.85 0.42
C SER A 282 -7.25 -1.74 -1.10
N ILE A 283 -6.25 -2.18 -1.90
CA ILE A 283 -6.29 -2.10 -3.38
C ILE A 283 -7.44 -2.85 -4.05
N ASN A 284 -8.25 -3.61 -3.31
CA ASN A 284 -9.53 -4.15 -3.78
C ASN A 284 -10.66 -3.11 -3.83
N ARG A 285 -10.37 -1.84 -3.48
CA ARG A 285 -11.29 -0.70 -3.51
C ARG A 285 -10.85 0.31 -4.56
N ALA A 286 -11.81 0.91 -5.26
CA ALA A 286 -11.54 1.87 -6.32
C ALA A 286 -10.77 3.11 -5.82
N TYR A 287 -11.07 3.60 -4.61
CA TYR A 287 -10.34 4.74 -4.05
C TYR A 287 -8.84 4.42 -3.86
N ALA A 288 -8.51 3.22 -3.40
CA ALA A 288 -7.13 2.79 -3.18
C ALA A 288 -6.39 2.57 -4.49
N ARG A 289 -7.03 1.95 -5.50
CA ARG A 289 -6.43 1.78 -6.84
C ARG A 289 -6.10 3.14 -7.48
N MET A 290 -6.95 4.15 -7.29
CA MET A 290 -6.66 5.53 -7.66
C MET A 290 -5.47 6.10 -6.86
N SER A 291 -5.43 5.87 -5.54
CA SER A 291 -4.33 6.30 -4.67
C SER A 291 -2.97 5.73 -5.08
N VAL A 292 -2.90 4.51 -5.63
CA VAL A 292 -1.64 3.94 -6.18
C VAL A 292 -1.06 4.86 -7.24
N VAL A 293 -1.87 5.32 -8.19
CA VAL A 293 -1.43 6.22 -9.27
C VAL A 293 -0.98 7.58 -8.73
N LEU A 294 -1.75 8.14 -7.79
CA LEU A 294 -1.41 9.40 -7.14
C LEU A 294 -0.13 9.28 -6.30
N ALA A 295 0.13 8.11 -5.71
CA ALA A 295 1.34 7.85 -4.93
C ALA A 295 2.56 7.76 -5.85
N VAL A 296 2.42 7.16 -7.04
CA VAL A 296 3.48 7.21 -8.07
C VAL A 296 3.78 8.66 -8.44
N LYS A 297 2.75 9.49 -8.66
CA LYS A 297 2.94 10.91 -8.96
C LYS A 297 3.66 11.66 -7.84
N GLN A 298 3.26 11.44 -6.60
CA GLN A 298 3.88 12.07 -5.43
C GLN A 298 5.35 11.67 -5.29
N GLN A 299 5.67 10.38 -5.49
CA GLN A 299 7.02 9.85 -5.48
C GLN A 299 7.90 10.47 -6.57
N LEU A 300 7.36 10.65 -7.78
CA LEU A 300 8.03 11.38 -8.86
C LEU A 300 8.27 12.86 -8.53
N ASP A 301 7.45 13.44 -7.65
CA ASP A 301 7.64 14.81 -7.14
C ASP A 301 8.56 14.87 -5.90
N GLY A 302 9.10 13.72 -5.46
CA GLY A 302 10.00 13.60 -4.31
C GLY A 302 9.30 13.49 -2.95
N GLY A 303 8.00 13.17 -2.93
CA GLY A 303 7.25 12.94 -1.69
C GLY A 303 6.84 11.48 -1.49
N SER A 304 6.58 11.10 -0.25
CA SER A 304 6.15 9.76 0.13
C SER A 304 5.02 9.81 1.16
N GLY A 305 4.41 8.65 1.46
CA GLY A 305 3.45 8.54 2.57
C GLY A 305 2.70 7.21 2.62
N ALA A 306 1.90 7.06 3.67
CA ALA A 306 1.12 5.86 3.95
C ALA A 306 -0.37 6.08 3.70
N TYR A 307 -0.95 5.36 2.73
CA TYR A 307 -2.31 5.58 2.26
C TYR A 307 -3.21 4.35 2.39
N GLY A 308 -4.50 4.58 2.64
CA GLY A 308 -5.53 3.55 2.65
C GLY A 308 -6.52 3.69 3.80
N ALA A 309 -7.10 2.57 4.23
CA ALA A 309 -8.09 2.52 5.31
C ALA A 309 -7.55 1.90 6.61
N ALA A 310 -6.35 1.31 6.58
CA ALA A 310 -5.77 0.72 7.78
C ALA A 310 -5.45 1.80 8.84
N PRO A 311 -5.51 1.48 10.15
CA PRO A 311 -5.27 2.46 11.22
C PRO A 311 -3.86 3.08 11.22
N ASN A 312 -2.90 2.45 10.55
CA ASN A 312 -1.53 2.95 10.38
C ASN A 312 -1.33 3.70 9.05
N ALA A 313 -2.41 4.05 8.33
CA ALA A 313 -2.35 4.99 7.22
C ALA A 313 -2.41 6.44 7.72
N GLU A 314 -1.69 7.34 7.06
CA GLU A 314 -1.67 8.79 7.33
C GLU A 314 -2.88 9.49 6.70
N ALA A 315 -3.32 9.00 5.54
CA ALA A 315 -4.48 9.53 4.82
C ALA A 315 -5.13 8.46 3.93
N ALA A 316 -6.34 8.72 3.42
CA ALA A 316 -6.98 7.80 2.47
C ALA A 316 -6.31 7.82 1.07
N HIS A 317 -5.70 8.94 0.69
CA HIS A 317 -4.97 9.12 -0.57
C HIS A 317 -3.91 10.22 -0.42
N PRO A 318 -2.91 10.26 -1.33
CA PRO A 318 -1.97 11.39 -1.42
C PRO A 318 -2.67 12.73 -1.60
N PRO A 319 -2.12 13.83 -1.06
CA PRO A 319 -2.70 15.16 -1.27
C PRO A 319 -2.68 15.54 -2.75
N SER A 320 -3.78 16.12 -3.25
CA SER A 320 -3.74 16.80 -4.55
C SER A 320 -2.79 17.99 -4.45
N SER A 321 -1.89 18.16 -5.42
CA SER A 321 -0.84 19.20 -5.46
C SER A 321 -1.34 20.67 -5.51
N ASN A 322 -2.62 20.92 -5.17
CA ASN A 322 -3.28 22.23 -5.17
C ASN A 322 -3.75 22.73 -3.79
N THR A 323 -3.40 22.07 -2.69
CA THR A 323 -3.75 22.56 -1.34
C THR A 323 -2.52 23.13 -0.65
N PRO A 324 -2.44 24.44 -0.38
CA PRO A 324 -1.46 24.99 0.56
C PRO A 324 -1.65 24.30 1.92
N VAL A 325 -0.55 23.83 2.50
CA VAL A 325 -0.55 23.21 3.83
C VAL A 325 -0.71 24.34 4.86
N ASP A 326 -1.94 24.70 5.18
CA ASP A 326 -2.24 25.47 6.38
C ASP A 326 -2.51 24.47 7.51
N ASP A 327 -1.48 24.25 8.34
CA ASP A 327 -1.61 23.65 9.67
C ASP A 327 -2.46 24.58 10.54
N GLU A 328 -3.76 24.30 10.66
CA GLU A 328 -4.53 24.76 11.82
C GLU A 328 -5.62 23.73 12.16
N VAL A 329 -5.26 22.79 13.04
CA VAL A 329 -6.25 22.01 13.78
C VAL A 329 -6.96 22.98 14.72
N VAL A 330 -8.13 23.47 14.32
CA VAL A 330 -9.01 24.20 15.23
C VAL A 330 -9.58 23.19 16.21
N ASP A 331 -9.03 23.21 17.44
CA ASP A 331 -9.58 22.55 18.61
C ASP A 331 -11.02 23.03 18.84
N ALA A 332 -11.98 22.19 18.47
CA ALA A 332 -13.39 22.37 18.78
C ALA A 332 -13.77 21.56 20.02
N THR A 333 -13.00 21.67 21.11
CA THR A 333 -13.45 21.19 22.42
C THR A 333 -13.18 22.23 23.51
N GLY A 334 -14.20 23.01 23.86
CA GLY A 334 -14.19 23.76 25.11
C GLY A 334 -15.13 24.96 25.12
N ASP A 335 -16.41 24.73 25.44
CA ASP A 335 -16.97 25.22 26.71
C ASP A 335 -18.50 25.04 26.69
N ALA A 336 -18.96 24.01 27.40
CA ALA A 336 -20.34 23.91 27.81
C ALA A 336 -20.37 23.53 29.30
N ALA A 337 -20.72 24.55 30.08
CA ALA A 337 -21.36 24.51 31.39
C ALA A 337 -20.50 24.28 32.63
N GLU A 338 -20.33 25.36 33.40
CA GLU A 338 -20.62 25.32 34.84
C GLU A 338 -21.59 26.44 35.21
N ASP A 339 -22.84 26.03 35.49
CA ASP A 339 -23.78 26.77 36.33
C ASP A 339 -23.51 26.37 37.79
N ASN A 340 -23.29 27.35 38.67
CA ASN A 340 -23.82 27.36 40.03
C ASN A 340 -23.59 28.72 40.72
N ALA A 341 -24.70 29.47 40.79
CA ALA A 341 -25.34 30.00 41.99
C ALA A 341 -24.56 30.84 43.06
N GLU A 342 -25.28 31.89 43.49
CA GLU A 342 -25.19 32.66 44.76
C GLU A 342 -24.16 33.79 44.86
N ASP A 343 -24.61 35.06 44.88
CA ASP A 343 -24.78 35.82 46.14
C ASP A 343 -25.38 37.23 45.91
N SER A 344 -26.47 37.49 46.63
CA SER A 344 -27.01 38.71 47.25
C SER A 344 -26.70 40.15 46.75
N ALA A 345 -27.80 40.90 46.63
CA ALA A 345 -28.04 42.25 47.18
C ALA A 345 -27.12 43.43 46.77
N GLU A 346 -27.61 44.32 45.89
CA GLU A 346 -28.20 45.65 46.18
C GLU A 346 -28.43 46.43 44.88
#